data_AF-A0A1B6JFA6-F1
#
_entry.id   AF-A0A1B6JFA6-F1
#
_cell.length_a   1.000
_cell.length_b   1.000
_cell.length_c   1.000
_cell.angle_alpha   90.00
_cell.angle_beta   90.00
_cell.angle_gamma   90.00
#
_symmetry.space_group_name_H-M   'P 1'
#
loop_
_entity.id
_entity.type
_entity.pdbx_description
1 polymer ?
#
loop_
_entity_poly.entity_id
_entity_poly.type
_entity_poly.pdbx_seq_one_letter_code
_entity_poly.pdbx_strand_id
1 'polypeptide(L)'
;ASGYYRTDHKNGGVAIYSNCSLTVHPIDLSDFCVELDIELCAVEIKERNLIIISAYRSPNGCSENFFNVLDKCLMWISKKFQSEIVLGGDFNLPIGSDVALGKNFDFVLKSHGLFVANRQPTRGTNCLDTIATTISSWDYSVSVEDPVIADHCPLVMSLSSGR
;
A
#
# COMPACT_ATOMS: atom_id res chain seq x y z
N ALA A 1 -2.47 15.61 -4.03
CA ALA A 1 -2.30 14.42 -4.89
C ALA A 1 -0.82 14.08 -5.04
N SER A 2 -0.49 12.81 -5.28
CA SER A 2 0.87 12.30 -5.56
C SER A 2 0.75 11.15 -6.56
N GLY A 3 1.79 10.86 -7.34
CA GLY A 3 1.73 9.77 -8.30
C GLY A 3 3.07 9.41 -8.94
N TYR A 4 3.14 8.20 -9.47
CA TYR A 4 4.24 7.65 -10.25
C TYR A 4 3.68 7.00 -11.52
N TYR A 5 4.35 7.17 -12.65
CA TYR A 5 4.04 6.49 -13.91
C TYR A 5 5.32 5.95 -14.54
N ARG A 6 5.19 4.87 -15.29
CA ARG A 6 6.30 4.23 -16.00
C ARG A 6 6.73 5.03 -17.22
N THR A 7 8.02 5.01 -17.51
CA THR A 7 8.65 5.53 -18.73
C THR A 7 8.98 4.42 -19.73
N ASP A 8 9.33 3.21 -19.28
CA ASP A 8 9.86 2.15 -20.16
C ASP A 8 8.82 1.08 -20.51
N HIS A 9 7.92 0.73 -19.58
CA HIS A 9 6.87 -0.27 -19.79
C HIS A 9 5.47 0.35 -19.84
N LYS A 10 4.58 -0.26 -20.62
CA LYS A 10 3.15 0.10 -20.65
C LYS A 10 2.42 -0.42 -19.41
N ASN A 11 1.29 0.22 -19.10
CA ASN A 11 0.30 -0.19 -18.09
C ASN A 11 0.89 -0.35 -16.68
N GLY A 12 0.65 0.63 -15.82
CA GLY A 12 1.14 0.66 -14.45
C GLY A 12 1.11 2.08 -13.93
N GLY A 13 1.70 2.27 -12.77
CA GLY A 13 1.68 3.52 -12.03
C GLY A 13 0.72 3.46 -10.85
N VAL A 14 0.93 4.40 -9.95
CA VAL A 14 0.17 4.57 -8.72
C VAL A 14 -0.16 6.03 -8.55
N ALA A 15 -1.32 6.32 -7.96
CA ALA A 15 -1.75 7.67 -7.71
C ALA A 15 -2.54 7.75 -6.41
N ILE A 16 -2.34 8.84 -5.68
CA ILE A 16 -3.13 9.23 -4.52
C ILE A 16 -3.90 10.50 -4.87
N TYR A 17 -5.22 10.39 -4.80
CA TYR A 17 -6.15 11.51 -4.94
C TYR A 17 -6.67 11.92 -3.56
N SER A 18 -6.73 13.22 -3.32
CA SER A 18 -7.21 13.79 -2.06
C SER A 18 -8.32 14.79 -2.34
N ASN A 19 -9.30 14.87 -1.43
CA ASN A 19 -10.27 15.96 -1.44
C ASN A 19 -9.54 17.30 -1.26
N CYS A 20 -10.00 18.37 -1.90
CA CYS A 20 -9.42 19.70 -1.78
C CYS A 20 -9.49 20.30 -0.37
N SER A 21 -10.37 19.78 0.49
CA SER A 21 -10.45 20.16 1.90
C SER A 21 -9.33 19.55 2.76
N LEU A 22 -8.58 18.58 2.25
CA LEU A 22 -7.49 17.91 2.97
C LEU A 22 -6.14 18.44 2.50
N THR A 23 -5.37 19.00 3.42
CA THR A 23 -3.97 19.34 3.17
C THR A 23 -3.15 18.06 3.10
N VAL A 24 -2.46 17.83 1.98
CA VAL A 24 -1.56 16.69 1.81
C VAL A 24 -0.22 17.16 1.26
N HIS A 25 0.87 16.61 1.78
CA HIS A 25 2.23 16.90 1.34
C HIS A 25 2.82 15.69 0.62
N PRO A 26 3.13 15.77 -0.68
CA PRO A 26 3.77 14.66 -1.39
C PRO A 26 5.11 14.29 -0.75
N ILE A 27 5.34 12.99 -0.59
CA ILE A 27 6.65 12.43 -0.23
C ILE A 27 7.23 11.83 -1.50
N ASP A 28 8.44 12.27 -1.87
CA ASP A 28 9.15 11.70 -3.01
C ASP A 28 9.70 10.31 -2.67
N LEU A 29 9.22 9.31 -3.39
CA LEU A 29 9.63 7.91 -3.32
C LEU A 29 10.21 7.40 -4.65
N SER A 30 10.57 8.30 -5.58
CA SER A 30 11.06 7.95 -6.91
C SER A 30 12.29 7.04 -6.89
N ASP A 31 13.22 7.25 -5.95
CA ASP A 31 14.40 6.39 -5.74
C ASP A 31 14.06 4.94 -5.32
N PHE A 32 12.82 4.71 -4.85
CA PHE A 32 12.32 3.38 -4.48
C PHE A 32 11.41 2.77 -5.56
N CYS A 33 11.22 3.45 -6.69
CA CYS A 33 10.41 2.92 -7.78
C CYS A 33 11.29 2.13 -8.75
N VAL A 34 10.90 0.88 -9.00
CA VAL A 34 11.49 0.02 -10.01
C VAL A 34 10.33 -0.52 -10.85
N GLU A 35 10.27 -0.14 -12.12
CA GLU A 35 9.16 -0.55 -12.98
C GLU A 35 8.94 -2.07 -12.95
N LEU A 36 7.66 -2.48 -12.95
CA LEU A 36 7.19 -3.86 -12.77
C LEU A 36 7.35 -4.40 -11.35
N ASP A 37 8.50 -4.19 -10.72
CA ASP A 37 8.80 -4.77 -9.41
C ASP A 37 8.06 -4.06 -8.28
N ILE A 38 8.15 -2.73 -8.23
CA ILE A 38 7.48 -1.92 -7.21
C ILE A 38 7.34 -0.46 -7.67
N GLU A 39 6.12 0.04 -7.63
CA GLU A 39 5.77 1.41 -7.99
C GLU A 39 5.09 2.07 -6.81
N LEU A 40 5.61 3.22 -6.37
CA LEU A 40 5.21 3.85 -5.13
C LEU A 40 4.88 5.33 -5.33
N CYS A 41 3.88 5.80 -4.61
CA CYS A 41 3.74 7.22 -4.32
C CYS A 41 3.20 7.38 -2.90
N ALA A 42 3.53 8.50 -2.26
CA ALA A 42 3.10 8.75 -0.89
C ALA A 42 2.72 10.20 -0.67
N VAL A 43 1.90 10.41 0.36
CA VAL A 43 1.57 11.71 0.92
C VAL A 43 1.61 11.66 2.44
N GLU A 44 2.00 12.77 3.04
CA GLU A 44 1.89 13.05 4.47
C GLU A 44 0.66 13.92 4.73
N ILE A 45 -0.13 13.56 5.74
CA ILE A 45 -1.25 14.33 6.28
C ILE A 45 -0.87 14.73 7.70
N LYS A 46 -0.23 15.89 7.84
CA LYS A 46 0.39 16.34 9.10
C LYS A 46 -0.63 16.52 10.21
N GLU A 47 -1.82 17.02 9.89
CA GLU A 47 -2.93 17.24 10.84
C GLU A 47 -3.52 15.93 11.39
N ARG A 48 -3.07 14.78 10.90
CA ARG A 48 -3.45 13.44 11.35
C ARG A 48 -2.26 12.59 11.78
N ASN A 49 -1.04 13.14 11.73
CA ASN A 49 0.20 12.38 11.92
C ASN A 49 0.20 11.07 11.11
N LEU A 50 -0.17 11.15 9.83
CA LEU A 50 -0.46 9.99 8.98
C LEU A 50 0.29 10.08 7.66
N ILE A 51 0.87 8.97 7.23
CA ILE A 51 1.43 8.78 5.89
C ILE A 51 0.57 7.76 5.15
N ILE A 52 0.15 8.13 3.95
CA ILE A 52 -0.52 7.21 3.02
C ILE A 52 0.45 6.87 1.90
N ILE A 53 0.68 5.58 1.69
CA ILE A 53 1.51 5.03 0.62
C ILE A 53 0.61 4.21 -0.29
N SER A 54 0.62 4.54 -1.58
CA SER A 54 0.04 3.70 -2.62
C SER A 54 1.15 2.90 -3.27
N ALA A 55 0.94 1.59 -3.40
CA ALA A 55 1.88 0.68 -4.00
C ALA A 55 1.23 -0.14 -5.12
N TYR A 56 2.02 -0.44 -6.14
CA TYR A 56 1.66 -1.42 -7.16
C TYR A 56 2.85 -2.35 -7.41
N ARG A 57 2.58 -3.64 -7.52
CA ARG A 57 3.53 -4.63 -8.02
C ARG A 57 2.90 -5.36 -9.20
N SER A 58 3.62 -5.44 -10.31
CA SER A 58 3.21 -6.23 -11.47
C SER A 58 3.22 -7.73 -11.15
N PRO A 59 2.30 -8.54 -11.70
CA PRO A 59 2.37 -10.00 -11.58
C PRO A 59 3.68 -10.58 -12.14
N ASN A 60 4.32 -9.89 -13.09
CA ASN A 60 5.55 -10.33 -13.74
C ASN A 60 6.83 -9.75 -13.11
N GLY A 61 6.72 -8.96 -12.04
CA GLY A 61 7.86 -8.36 -11.35
C GLY A 61 8.67 -9.36 -10.52
N CYS A 62 9.95 -9.09 -10.33
CA CYS A 62 10.84 -9.84 -9.45
C CYS A 62 10.41 -9.68 -7.98
N SER A 63 9.96 -10.79 -7.37
CA SER A 63 9.50 -10.78 -5.98
C SER A 63 10.62 -10.47 -4.98
N GLU A 64 11.83 -10.95 -5.22
CA GLU A 64 12.99 -10.65 -4.36
C GLU A 64 13.32 -9.16 -4.36
N ASN A 65 13.37 -8.53 -5.53
CA ASN A 65 13.62 -7.09 -5.63
C ASN A 65 12.49 -6.28 -5.00
N PHE A 66 11.22 -6.67 -5.23
CA PHE A 66 10.07 -6.08 -4.55
C PHE A 66 10.22 -6.06 -3.03
N PHE A 67 10.50 -7.21 -2.40
CA PHE A 67 10.64 -7.27 -0.94
C PHE A 67 11.82 -6.44 -0.44
N ASN A 68 12.96 -6.51 -1.12
CA ASN A 68 14.16 -5.77 -0.75
C ASN A 68 13.96 -4.25 -0.83
N VAL A 69 13.26 -3.77 -1.87
CA VAL A 69 12.99 -2.33 -2.05
C VAL A 69 11.89 -1.86 -1.10
N LEU A 70 10.83 -2.65 -0.89
CA LEU A 70 9.79 -2.35 0.09
C LEU A 70 10.37 -2.21 1.50
N ASP A 71 11.23 -3.13 1.92
CA ASP A 71 11.91 -3.10 3.22
C ASP A 71 12.75 -1.82 3.40
N LYS A 72 13.56 -1.47 2.40
CA LYS A 72 14.37 -0.24 2.41
C LYS A 72 13.51 1.02 2.45
N CYS A 73 12.41 1.04 1.70
CA CYS A 73 11.47 2.16 1.66
C CYS A 73 10.80 2.37 3.03
N LEU A 74 10.24 1.31 3.63
CA LEU A 74 9.62 1.38 4.96
C LEU A 74 10.62 1.74 6.05
N MET A 75 11.85 1.23 5.99
CA MET A 75 12.93 1.63 6.89
C MET A 75 13.26 3.13 6.74
N TRP A 76 13.30 3.65 5.51
CA TRP A 76 13.57 5.07 5.27
C TRP A 76 12.44 5.96 5.78
N ILE A 77 11.19 5.58 5.52
CA ILE A 77 10.00 6.31 6.00
C ILE A 77 9.99 6.36 7.53
N SER A 78 10.13 5.22 8.20
CA SER A 78 10.11 5.15 9.67
C SER A 78 11.24 5.93 10.35
N LYS A 79 12.42 6.06 9.70
CA LYS A 79 13.52 6.90 10.20
C LYS A 79 13.26 8.39 10.01
N LYS A 80 12.58 8.76 8.93
CA LYS A 80 12.40 10.16 8.53
C LYS A 80 11.15 10.79 9.15
N PHE A 81 10.12 10.00 9.40
CA PHE A 81 8.82 10.46 9.86
C PHE A 81 8.40 9.70 11.13
N GLN A 82 7.75 10.41 12.05
CA GLN A 82 7.17 9.84 13.28
C GLN A 82 5.65 9.74 13.18
N SER A 83 5.17 9.24 12.03
CA SER A 83 3.76 9.18 11.67
C SER A 83 3.27 7.74 11.54
N GLU A 84 1.98 7.54 11.79
CA GLU A 84 1.29 6.30 11.45
C GLU A 84 1.35 6.09 9.93
N ILE A 85 1.40 4.83 9.49
CA ILE A 85 1.51 4.48 8.08
C ILE A 85 0.29 3.66 7.66
N VAL A 86 -0.34 4.06 6.56
CA VAL A 86 -1.28 3.25 5.80
C VAL A 86 -0.68 2.97 4.43
N LEU A 87 -0.38 1.70 4.17
CA LEU A 87 0.11 1.20 2.89
C LEU A 87 -1.02 0.45 2.20
N GLY A 88 -1.46 0.92 1.03
CA GLY A 88 -2.51 0.29 0.23
C GLY A 88 -2.05 0.02 -1.19
N GLY A 89 -2.50 -1.07 -1.80
CA GLY A 89 -2.08 -1.38 -3.17
C GLY A 89 -2.57 -2.71 -3.73
N ASP A 90 -2.38 -2.88 -5.03
CA ASP A 90 -2.43 -4.18 -5.71
C ASP A 90 -1.00 -4.75 -5.77
N PHE A 91 -0.78 -5.84 -5.05
CA PHE A 91 0.54 -6.44 -4.93
C PHE A 91 0.73 -7.61 -5.90
N ASN A 92 -0.33 -8.11 -6.53
CA ASN A 92 -0.31 -9.35 -7.31
C ASN A 92 0.42 -10.51 -6.57
N LEU A 93 0.21 -10.59 -5.25
CA LEU A 93 0.74 -11.62 -4.37
C LEU A 93 -0.42 -12.41 -3.75
N PRO A 94 -0.21 -13.69 -3.37
CA PRO A 94 -1.27 -14.48 -2.74
C PRO A 94 -1.39 -14.10 -1.24
N ILE A 95 -2.00 -12.96 -0.95
CA ILE A 95 -2.08 -12.36 0.40
C ILE A 95 -2.89 -13.26 1.33
N GLY A 96 -2.37 -13.52 2.54
CA GLY A 96 -3.02 -14.39 3.52
C GLY A 96 -2.99 -15.88 3.17
N SER A 97 -2.30 -16.27 2.10
CA SER A 97 -2.07 -17.69 1.79
C SER A 97 -0.88 -18.26 2.55
N ASP A 98 -0.83 -19.59 2.65
CA ASP A 98 0.31 -20.32 3.22
C ASP A 98 1.54 -20.40 2.31
N VAL A 99 1.46 -19.82 1.11
CA VAL A 99 2.53 -19.79 0.13
C VAL A 99 3.66 -18.88 0.61
N ALA A 100 4.91 -19.27 0.35
CA ALA A 100 6.11 -18.54 0.77
C ALA A 100 6.08 -17.04 0.42
N LEU A 101 5.58 -16.69 -0.77
CA LEU A 101 5.44 -15.28 -1.19
C LEU A 101 4.50 -14.47 -0.29
N GLY A 102 3.34 -15.03 0.07
CA GLY A 102 2.40 -14.37 0.98
C GLY A 102 2.96 -14.22 2.39
N LYS A 103 3.65 -15.27 2.88
CA LYS A 103 4.33 -15.26 4.19
C LYS A 103 5.47 -14.25 4.25
N ASN A 104 6.26 -14.13 3.20
CA ASN A 104 7.36 -13.16 3.12
C ASN A 104 6.82 -11.73 3.14
N PHE A 105 5.72 -11.47 2.43
CA PHE A 105 5.05 -10.17 2.47
C PHE A 105 4.59 -9.82 3.89
N ASP A 106 3.88 -10.72 4.55
CA ASP A 106 3.46 -10.56 5.95
C ASP A 106 4.67 -10.32 6.88
N PHE A 107 5.80 -11.01 6.66
CA PHE A 107 7.01 -10.86 7.47
C PHE A 107 7.65 -9.48 7.29
N VAL A 108 7.82 -9.01 6.04
CA VAL A 108 8.36 -7.68 5.75
C VAL A 108 7.50 -6.62 6.43
N LEU A 109 6.18 -6.65 6.23
CA LEU A 109 5.27 -5.70 6.87
C LEU A 109 5.37 -5.70 8.40
N LYS A 110 5.34 -6.88 9.02
CA LYS A 110 5.45 -7.02 10.49
C LYS A 110 6.78 -6.53 11.04
N SER A 111 7.87 -6.68 10.29
CA SER A 111 9.19 -6.17 10.71
C SER A 111 9.23 -4.64 10.83
N HIS A 112 8.32 -3.93 10.14
CA HIS A 112 8.11 -2.48 10.23
C HIS A 112 6.89 -2.09 11.08
N GLY A 113 6.27 -3.05 11.77
CA GLY A 113 5.08 -2.81 12.60
C GLY A 113 3.77 -2.65 11.81
N LEU A 114 3.76 -2.93 10.51
CA LEU A 114 2.54 -2.91 9.69
C LEU A 114 1.83 -4.26 9.77
N PHE A 115 0.51 -4.21 9.95
CA PHE A 115 -0.36 -5.38 9.95
C PHE A 115 -1.38 -5.29 8.81
N VAL A 116 -1.55 -6.40 8.10
CA VAL A 116 -2.55 -6.56 7.04
C VAL A 116 -3.96 -6.42 7.62
N ALA A 117 -4.74 -5.47 7.10
CA ALA A 117 -6.06 -5.10 7.58
C ALA A 117 -7.21 -5.83 6.87
N ASN A 118 -6.98 -6.44 5.70
CA ASN A 118 -7.94 -7.26 4.98
C ASN A 118 -7.29 -8.54 4.44
N ARG A 119 -8.05 -9.64 4.42
CA ARG A 119 -7.65 -10.91 3.76
C ARG A 119 -8.78 -11.53 2.94
N GLN A 120 -9.81 -10.73 2.66
CA GLN A 120 -10.93 -11.13 1.83
C GLN A 120 -10.56 -11.03 0.34
N PRO A 121 -11.12 -11.89 -0.53
CA PRO A 121 -10.88 -11.80 -1.96
C PRO A 121 -11.19 -10.42 -2.53
N THR A 122 -10.29 -9.91 -3.36
CA THR A 122 -10.42 -8.62 -4.04
C THR A 122 -10.47 -8.79 -5.56
N ARG A 123 -10.14 -9.97 -6.10
CA ARG A 123 -10.30 -10.29 -7.52
C ARG A 123 -10.71 -11.75 -7.69
N GLY A 124 -11.98 -11.98 -8.04
CA GLY A 124 -12.54 -13.34 -8.06
C GLY A 124 -12.42 -14.01 -6.69
N THR A 125 -11.66 -15.11 -6.60
CA THR A 125 -11.38 -15.82 -5.34
C THR A 125 -10.05 -15.45 -4.69
N ASN A 126 -9.26 -14.55 -5.32
CA ASN A 126 -7.92 -14.21 -4.87
C ASN A 126 -7.92 -12.88 -4.09
N CYS A 127 -7.13 -12.81 -3.01
CA CYS A 127 -6.80 -11.57 -2.30
C CYS A 127 -5.48 -11.04 -2.87
N LEU A 128 -5.55 -10.06 -3.77
CA LEU A 128 -4.37 -9.47 -4.43
C LEU A 128 -4.10 -8.04 -3.95
N ASP A 129 -5.15 -7.37 -3.49
CA ASP A 129 -5.11 -6.01 -2.98
C ASP A 129 -5.18 -6.05 -1.46
N THR A 130 -4.39 -5.20 -0.80
CA THR A 130 -4.49 -5.04 0.64
C THR A 130 -4.23 -3.64 1.12
N ILE A 131 -4.72 -3.36 2.32
CA ILE A 131 -4.29 -2.27 3.17
C ILE A 131 -3.52 -2.89 4.34
N ALA A 132 -2.32 -2.39 4.59
CA ALA A 132 -1.53 -2.69 5.77
C ALA A 132 -1.28 -1.40 6.55
N THR A 133 -1.31 -1.46 7.88
CA THR A 133 -1.22 -0.25 8.70
C THR A 133 -0.50 -0.47 10.01
N THR A 134 0.14 0.58 10.53
CA THR A 134 0.63 0.63 11.91
C THR A 134 -0.48 0.97 12.91
N ILE A 135 -1.62 1.46 12.42
CA ILE A 135 -2.74 1.92 13.24
C ILE A 135 -3.32 0.73 14.01
N SER A 136 -3.68 0.95 15.25
CA SER A 136 -4.33 -0.05 16.09
C SER A 136 -5.64 -0.53 15.46
N SER A 137 -5.89 -1.84 15.52
CA SER A 137 -7.10 -2.47 14.95
C SER A 137 -8.41 -2.01 15.62
N TRP A 138 -8.33 -1.30 16.74
CA TRP A 138 -9.48 -0.69 17.40
C TRP A 138 -9.87 0.66 16.76
N ASP A 139 -8.96 1.24 15.99
CA ASP A 139 -9.06 2.61 15.48
C ASP A 139 -9.36 2.65 13.97
N TYR A 140 -9.69 1.51 13.38
CA TYR A 140 -10.13 1.45 11.99
C TYR A 140 -11.11 0.32 11.72
N SER A 141 -11.83 0.44 10.60
CA SER A 141 -12.53 -0.66 9.94
C SER A 141 -12.11 -0.73 8.47
N VAL A 142 -12.14 -1.93 7.90
CA VAL A 142 -11.89 -2.15 6.46
C VAL A 142 -13.01 -3.00 5.89
N SER A 143 -13.52 -2.62 4.71
CA SER A 143 -14.47 -3.39 3.91
C SER A 143 -13.97 -3.57 2.47
N VAL A 144 -14.38 -4.69 1.87
CA VAL A 144 -14.29 -4.93 0.42
C VAL A 144 -15.63 -4.57 -0.18
N GLU A 145 -15.65 -3.64 -1.13
CA GLU A 145 -16.87 -3.15 -1.77
C GLU A 145 -17.05 -3.73 -3.19
N ASP A 146 -18.28 -3.67 -3.71
CA ASP A 146 -18.57 -4.10 -5.09
C ASP A 146 -17.91 -3.14 -6.10
N PRO A 147 -17.11 -3.64 -7.05
CA PRO A 147 -16.41 -2.82 -8.02
C PRO A 147 -17.29 -2.12 -9.06
N VAL A 148 -18.57 -2.50 -9.20
CA VAL A 148 -19.56 -2.06 -10.21
C VAL A 148 -19.14 -2.27 -11.68
N ILE A 149 -17.93 -1.84 -12.05
CA ILE A 149 -17.35 -1.86 -13.40
C ILE A 149 -15.93 -2.47 -13.47
N ALA A 150 -15.16 -2.49 -12.37
CA ALA A 150 -13.79 -3.00 -12.36
C ALA A 150 -13.74 -4.52 -12.11
N ASP A 151 -12.62 -5.16 -12.45
CA ASP A 151 -12.40 -6.58 -12.14
C ASP A 151 -11.81 -6.81 -10.74
N HIS A 152 -11.32 -5.75 -10.10
CA HIS A 152 -10.88 -5.71 -8.70
C HIS A 152 -11.86 -4.95 -7.82
N CYS A 153 -12.25 -5.54 -6.69
CA CYS A 153 -13.08 -4.95 -5.64
C CYS A 153 -12.31 -3.85 -4.88
N PRO A 154 -12.87 -2.64 -4.73
CA PRO A 154 -12.28 -1.59 -3.90
C PRO A 154 -12.14 -1.99 -2.43
N LEU A 155 -11.05 -1.56 -1.81
CA LEU A 155 -10.89 -1.58 -0.36
C LEU A 155 -11.17 -0.20 0.22
N VAL A 156 -12.05 -0.16 1.23
CA VAL A 156 -12.39 1.07 1.95
C VAL A 156 -11.94 0.93 3.39
N MET A 157 -11.00 1.79 3.82
CA MET A 157 -10.61 1.92 5.22
C MET A 157 -11.23 3.18 5.81
N SER A 158 -11.96 3.01 6.91
CA SER A 158 -12.46 4.12 7.72
C SER A 158 -11.66 4.20 9.01
N LEU A 159 -11.07 5.36 9.28
CA LEU A 159 -10.36 5.62 10.54
C LEU A 159 -11.34 6.19 11.57
N SER A 160 -11.30 5.69 12.80
CA SER A 160 -12.04 6.31 13.89
C SER A 160 -11.43 7.69 14.19
N SER A 161 -12.28 8.68 14.46
CA SER A 161 -11.80 9.97 14.95
C SER A 161 -11.43 9.80 16.41
N GLY A 162 -10.18 9.44 16.67
CA GLY A 162 -9.73 8.93 17.97
C GLY A 162 -8.32 9.34 18.39
N ARG A 163 -7.96 10.61 18.25
CA ARG A 163 -7.12 11.42 19.17
C ARG A 163 -6.98 12.86 18.68
#